data_AF-A0A4S8I4N3-F1
#
_entry.id   AF-A0A4S8I4N3-F1
#
_cell.length_a   1.000
_cell.length_b   1.000
_cell.length_c   1.000
_cell.angle_alpha   90.00
_cell.angle_beta   90.00
_cell.angle_gamma   90.00
#
_symmetry.space_group_name_H-M   'P 1'
#
loop_
_entity.id
_entity.type
_entity.pdbx_description
1 polymer ?
#
loop_
_entity_poly.entity_id
_entity_poly.type
_entity_poly.pdbx_seq_one_letter_code
_entity_poly.pdbx_strand_id
1 'polypeptide(L)'
;MPIFKIKNVKKRSNTLSYNNCIKGSKILAQHICSMSVFKARRVIDQIRGRSYEETLMILELMPYRASYPILKLVYSAAANASHNMGLNEADSFISEAKVNRSTIVKKLRPRARGQGQTRGIEELQMNVQKEFNSVNRRLNIAITRVEKPYGQPNILAEYIALQLKNRVSFRKAMKKAIELAEQTDTKGMQVQIAGRIDGKEIARVEWIREGRVPLQTIRAKIDHCSYTIRTIYGVLGIKIWIFVDEE
;
A
#
# COMPACT_ATOMS: atom_id res chain seq x y z
N MET A 1 -8.16 3.07 -13.00
CA MET A 1 -7.99 2.53 -14.37
C MET A 1 -7.98 3.68 -15.37
N PRO A 2 -6.95 3.82 -16.20
CA PRO A 2 -6.99 4.71 -17.36
C PRO A 2 -7.87 4.13 -18.48
N ILE A 3 -8.80 4.95 -18.97
CA ILE A 3 -9.70 4.70 -20.09
C ILE A 3 -9.33 5.71 -21.18
N PHE A 4 -8.95 5.21 -22.34
CA PHE A 4 -8.68 6.03 -23.53
C PHE A 4 -9.76 5.75 -24.58
N LYS A 5 -10.31 6.82 -25.15
CA LYS A 5 -11.25 6.76 -26.27
C LYS A 5 -10.74 7.66 -27.39
N ILE A 6 -10.19 7.02 -28.41
CA ILE A 6 -9.73 7.70 -29.62
C ILE A 6 -10.92 7.77 -30.57
N LYS A 7 -11.20 8.96 -31.10
CA LYS A 7 -12.24 9.14 -32.11
C LYS A 7 -11.57 9.73 -33.34
N ASN A 8 -12.02 9.29 -34.50
CA ASN A 8 -11.71 9.98 -35.74
C ASN A 8 -12.95 10.78 -36.14
N VAL A 9 -12.79 12.09 -36.33
CA VAL A 9 -13.82 12.96 -36.91
C VAL A 9 -13.21 13.58 -38.14
N LYS A 10 -13.72 13.17 -39.29
CA LYS A 10 -13.37 13.79 -40.57
C LYS A 10 -13.78 15.26 -40.50
N LYS A 11 -12.80 16.17 -40.47
CA LYS A 11 -13.05 17.62 -40.50
C LYS A 11 -13.60 17.96 -41.89
N ARG A 12 -14.93 17.94 -42.07
CA ARG A 12 -15.56 18.51 -43.26
C ARG A 12 -15.67 20.01 -43.05
N SER A 13 -15.23 20.75 -44.05
CA SER A 13 -15.53 22.17 -44.27
C SER A 13 -16.99 22.48 -43.95
N ASN A 14 -17.18 23.55 -43.18
CA ASN A 14 -18.44 24.22 -42.82
C ASN A 14 -19.72 23.66 -43.46
N THR A 15 -20.58 23.01 -42.66
CA THR A 15 -22.05 23.08 -42.70
C THR A 15 -22.67 22.12 -41.68
N LEU A 16 -23.70 22.58 -40.97
CA LEU A 16 -24.45 21.84 -39.96
C LEU A 16 -25.03 20.54 -40.53
N SER A 17 -24.67 19.39 -39.94
CA SER A 17 -25.54 18.20 -39.90
C SER A 17 -25.14 17.33 -38.70
N TYR A 18 -25.97 17.40 -37.65
CA TYR A 18 -25.95 16.45 -36.54
C TYR A 18 -26.33 15.06 -37.08
N ASN A 19 -25.64 14.02 -36.58
CA ASN A 19 -25.86 12.59 -36.80
C ASN A 19 -25.05 11.91 -37.93
N ASN A 20 -23.72 12.06 -37.93
CA ASN A 20 -22.84 11.21 -38.74
C ASN A 20 -21.99 10.27 -37.87
N CYS A 21 -21.96 9.00 -38.26
CA CYS A 21 -21.44 7.84 -37.54
C CYS A 21 -19.99 8.02 -37.06
N ILE A 22 -19.82 8.25 -35.76
CA ILE A 22 -18.52 8.44 -35.11
C ILE A 22 -17.85 7.06 -34.95
N LYS A 23 -16.95 6.69 -35.87
CA LYS A 23 -16.06 5.53 -35.68
C LYS A 23 -14.97 5.92 -34.68
N GLY A 24 -14.89 5.19 -33.57
CA GLY A 24 -13.89 5.44 -32.53
C GLY A 24 -13.49 4.17 -31.81
N SER A 25 -12.19 4.04 -31.54
CA SER A 25 -11.62 2.92 -30.80
C SER A 25 -11.58 3.25 -29.31
N LYS A 26 -12.01 2.30 -28.48
CA LYS A 26 -11.96 2.42 -27.02
C LYS A 26 -10.96 1.42 -26.48
N ILE A 27 -10.03 1.90 -25.66
CA ILE A 27 -9.02 1.06 -25.02
C ILE A 27 -9.06 1.23 -23.52
N LEU A 28 -9.11 0.08 -22.86
CA LEU A 28 -9.13 -0.05 -21.41
C LEU A 28 -7.81 -0.67 -20.99
N ALA A 29 -7.00 0.13 -20.31
CA ALA A 29 -5.73 -0.32 -19.78
C ALA A 29 -5.89 -0.66 -18.30
N GLN A 30 -5.92 -1.96 -18.00
CA GLN A 30 -5.88 -2.46 -16.62
C GLN A 30 -4.42 -2.82 -16.28
N HIS A 31 -3.97 -2.51 -15.06
CA HIS A 31 -2.65 -2.91 -14.50
C HIS A 31 -1.38 -2.22 -15.00
N ILE A 32 -1.45 -1.31 -15.97
CA ILE A 32 -0.24 -0.76 -16.62
C ILE A 32 0.45 0.35 -15.81
N CYS A 33 -0.26 1.02 -14.89
CA CYS A 33 0.31 2.10 -14.10
C CYS A 33 0.42 1.67 -12.62
N SER A 34 1.60 1.21 -12.19
CA SER A 34 2.00 1.12 -10.77
C SER A 34 2.25 2.51 -10.15
N MET A 35 1.64 3.55 -10.72
CA MET A 35 1.89 4.95 -10.44
C MET A 35 0.65 5.60 -9.83
N SER A 36 0.88 6.65 -9.04
CA SER A 36 -0.21 7.45 -8.48
C SER A 36 -1.12 8.01 -9.58
N VAL A 37 -2.43 7.94 -9.35
CA VAL A 37 -3.48 8.45 -10.24
C VAL A 37 -3.26 9.92 -10.60
N PHE A 38 -2.76 10.71 -9.65
CA PHE A 38 -2.48 12.14 -9.86
C PHE A 38 -1.33 12.38 -10.86
N LYS A 39 -0.29 11.54 -10.84
CA LYS A 39 0.84 11.63 -11.76
C LYS A 39 0.41 11.29 -13.20
N ALA A 40 -0.48 10.31 -13.36
CA ALA A 40 -1.03 9.94 -14.65
C ALA A 40 -2.00 11.00 -15.20
N ARG A 41 -2.84 11.60 -14.34
CA ARG A 41 -3.77 12.67 -14.73
C ARG A 41 -3.06 13.88 -15.30
N ARG A 42 -1.96 14.31 -14.67
CA ARG A 42 -1.17 15.45 -15.16
C ARG A 42 -0.74 15.32 -16.62
N VAL A 43 -0.39 14.11 -17.05
CA VAL A 43 -0.02 13.83 -18.45
C VAL A 43 -1.28 13.67 -19.33
N ILE A 44 -2.28 12.96 -18.84
CA ILE A 44 -3.51 12.67 -19.59
C ILE A 44 -4.35 13.92 -19.88
N ASP A 45 -4.36 14.88 -18.98
CA ASP A 45 -5.09 16.14 -19.18
C ASP A 45 -4.47 16.97 -20.31
N GLN A 46 -3.18 16.80 -20.62
CA GLN A 46 -2.47 17.56 -21.65
C GLN A 46 -2.69 17.01 -23.07
N ILE A 47 -2.96 15.72 -23.19
CA ILE A 47 -3.19 15.03 -24.47
C ILE A 47 -4.68 14.95 -24.86
N ARG A 48 -5.58 15.41 -23.97
CA ARG A 48 -7.03 15.41 -24.23
C ARG A 48 -7.35 16.44 -25.31
N GLY A 49 -8.03 16.02 -26.37
CA GLY A 49 -8.44 16.88 -27.48
C GLY A 49 -7.32 17.21 -28.49
N ARG A 50 -6.14 16.62 -28.35
CA ARG A 50 -5.00 16.79 -29.26
C ARG A 50 -5.05 15.79 -30.41
N SER A 51 -4.43 16.14 -31.54
CA SER A 51 -4.21 15.19 -32.63
C SER A 51 -3.26 14.07 -32.19
N TYR A 52 -3.24 12.97 -32.94
CA TYR A 52 -2.32 11.86 -32.66
C TYR A 52 -0.85 12.31 -32.75
N GLU A 53 -0.49 13.08 -33.76
CA GLU A 53 0.86 13.63 -33.98
C GLU A 53 1.27 14.58 -32.84
N GLU A 54 0.40 15.52 -32.47
CA GLU A 54 0.64 16.42 -31.33
C GLU A 54 0.83 15.63 -30.03
N THR A 55 0.05 14.56 -29.86
CA THR A 55 0.14 13.70 -28.67
C THR A 55 1.49 13.00 -28.58
N LEU A 56 2.01 12.48 -29.69
CA LEU A 56 3.33 11.84 -29.74
C LEU A 56 4.42 12.84 -29.33
N MET A 57 4.42 14.02 -29.94
CA MET A 57 5.38 15.09 -29.62
C MET A 57 5.33 15.49 -28.14
N ILE A 58 4.12 15.70 -27.60
CA ILE A 58 3.94 16.07 -26.18
C ILE A 58 4.45 14.97 -25.25
N LEU A 59 4.15 13.71 -25.53
CA LEU A 59 4.51 12.60 -24.66
C LEU A 59 6.01 12.29 -24.69
N GLU A 60 6.67 12.46 -25.84
CA GLU A 60 8.13 12.27 -25.96
C GLU A 60 8.92 13.38 -25.26
N LEU A 61 8.44 14.63 -25.32
CA LEU A 61 9.15 15.79 -24.75
C LEU A 61 8.85 16.03 -23.26
N MET A 62 7.86 15.35 -22.69
CA MET A 62 7.47 15.56 -21.29
C MET A 62 8.44 14.91 -20.29
N PRO A 63 8.90 15.65 -19.25
CA PRO A 63 9.81 15.13 -18.22
C PRO A 63 9.09 14.32 -17.12
N TYR A 64 8.03 13.58 -17.45
CA TYR A 64 7.25 12.80 -16.49
C TYR A 64 7.39 11.30 -16.75
N ARG A 65 7.75 10.51 -15.73
CA ARG A 65 7.81 9.03 -15.84
C ARG A 65 6.50 8.38 -16.32
N ALA A 66 5.37 9.06 -16.17
CA ALA A 66 4.08 8.58 -16.63
C ALA A 66 3.91 8.68 -18.16
N SER A 67 4.73 9.47 -18.85
CA SER A 67 4.65 9.65 -20.31
C SER A 67 4.90 8.35 -21.05
N TYR A 68 5.95 7.61 -20.71
CA TYR A 68 6.31 6.37 -21.41
C TYR A 68 5.22 5.28 -21.40
N PRO A 69 4.59 4.94 -20.25
CA PRO A 69 3.44 4.02 -20.25
C PRO A 69 2.25 4.54 -21.06
N ILE A 70 1.99 5.85 -21.04
CA ILE A 70 0.87 6.46 -21.77
C ILE A 70 1.16 6.45 -23.28
N LEU A 71 2.39 6.72 -23.70
CA LEU A 71 2.86 6.67 -25.07
C LEU A 71 2.62 5.28 -25.68
N LYS A 72 3.02 4.22 -24.98
CA LYS A 72 2.76 2.83 -25.41
C LYS A 72 1.27 2.54 -25.60
N LEU A 73 0.43 3.08 -24.73
CA LEU A 73 -1.02 2.92 -24.83
C LEU A 73 -1.60 3.65 -26.03
N VAL A 74 -1.13 4.86 -26.29
CA VAL A 74 -1.56 5.67 -27.45
C VAL A 74 -1.11 5.01 -28.76
N TYR A 75 0.12 4.48 -28.82
CA TYR A 75 0.62 3.74 -29.97
C TYR A 75 -0.20 2.47 -30.26
N SER A 76 -0.45 1.65 -29.22
CA SER A 76 -1.32 0.47 -29.33
C SER A 76 -2.74 0.86 -29.75
N ALA A 77 -3.20 2.04 -29.33
CA ALA A 77 -4.52 2.53 -29.66
C ALA A 77 -4.72 2.96 -31.10
N ALA A 78 -3.72 3.63 -31.67
CA ALA A 78 -3.69 3.96 -33.08
C ALA A 78 -3.60 2.71 -33.96
N ALA A 79 -2.71 1.77 -33.63
CA ALA A 79 -2.57 0.52 -34.37
C ALA A 79 -3.87 -0.31 -34.39
N ASN A 80 -4.59 -0.38 -33.26
CA ASN A 80 -5.89 -1.05 -33.20
C ASN A 80 -6.97 -0.30 -34.00
N ALA A 81 -6.90 1.03 -34.05
CA ALA A 81 -7.83 1.86 -34.80
C ALA A 81 -7.62 1.73 -36.32
N SER A 82 -6.37 1.70 -36.78
CA SER A 82 -6.05 1.50 -38.19
C SER A 82 -6.44 0.10 -38.63
N HIS A 83 -6.05 -0.93 -37.87
CA HIS A 83 -6.32 -2.33 -38.23
C HIS A 83 -7.81 -2.70 -38.20
N ASN A 84 -8.53 -2.37 -37.13
CA ASN A 84 -9.90 -2.85 -36.95
C ASN A 84 -10.96 -1.89 -37.48
N MET A 85 -10.63 -0.60 -37.67
CA MET A 85 -11.59 0.44 -38.04
C MET A 85 -11.23 1.20 -39.32
N GLY A 86 -10.08 0.91 -39.94
CA GLY A 86 -9.61 1.56 -41.17
C GLY A 86 -9.38 3.06 -41.00
N LEU A 87 -8.98 3.48 -39.80
CA LEU A 87 -8.76 4.89 -39.47
C LEU A 87 -7.34 5.33 -39.84
N ASN A 88 -7.22 6.47 -40.51
CA ASN A 88 -5.93 7.10 -40.79
C ASN A 88 -5.36 7.78 -39.54
N GLU A 89 -4.05 7.63 -39.30
CA GLU A 89 -3.37 8.17 -38.11
C GLU A 89 -3.37 9.70 -38.09
N ALA A 90 -3.14 10.36 -39.24
CA ALA A 90 -3.08 11.82 -39.37
C ALA A 90 -4.40 12.53 -39.02
N ASP A 91 -5.54 11.88 -39.28
CA ASP A 91 -6.87 12.44 -39.02
C ASP A 91 -7.42 12.09 -37.62
N SER A 92 -6.68 11.28 -36.86
CA SER A 92 -7.14 10.76 -35.58
C SER A 92 -6.81 11.70 -34.42
N PHE A 93 -7.74 11.87 -33.48
CA PHE A 93 -7.52 12.67 -32.27
C PHE A 93 -8.09 12.00 -31.02
N ILE A 94 -7.58 12.41 -29.87
CA ILE A 94 -7.99 11.83 -28.58
C ILE A 94 -9.19 12.60 -28.04
N SER A 95 -10.39 12.08 -28.28
CA SER A 95 -11.61 12.73 -27.78
C SER A 95 -11.79 12.69 -26.27
N GLU A 96 -11.41 11.58 -25.63
CA GLU A 96 -11.65 11.38 -24.21
C GLU A 96 -10.55 10.50 -23.63
N ALA A 97 -9.91 11.01 -22.57
CA ALA A 97 -8.91 10.29 -21.80
C ALA A 97 -9.17 10.53 -20.32
N LYS A 98 -9.47 9.45 -19.59
CA LYS A 98 -9.90 9.49 -18.19
C LYS A 98 -9.08 8.53 -17.35
N VAL A 99 -8.64 8.96 -16.17
CA VAL A 99 -8.04 8.07 -15.16
C VAL A 99 -8.93 7.98 -13.94
N ASN A 100 -9.58 6.83 -13.78
CA ASN A 100 -10.38 6.53 -12.61
C ASN A 100 -9.47 6.21 -11.41
N ARG A 101 -9.85 6.71 -10.23
CA ARG A 101 -9.18 6.35 -8.97
C ARG A 101 -9.29 4.84 -8.79
N SER A 102 -8.18 4.17 -8.50
CA SER A 102 -8.23 2.82 -7.94
C SER A 102 -8.59 2.95 -6.46
N THR A 103 -9.22 1.92 -5.88
CA THR A 103 -9.41 1.80 -4.43
C THR A 103 -8.05 1.94 -3.74
N ILE A 104 -7.94 2.87 -2.78
CA ILE A 104 -6.74 3.05 -1.96
C ILE A 104 -6.72 1.88 -0.97
N VAL A 105 -5.95 0.84 -1.27
CA VAL A 105 -5.76 -0.27 -0.34
C VAL A 105 -4.69 0.15 0.67
N LYS A 106 -5.08 0.45 1.92
CA LYS A 106 -4.12 0.52 3.03
C LYS A 106 -3.58 -0.89 3.25
N LYS A 107 -2.25 -1.05 3.13
CA LYS A 107 -1.56 -2.34 3.30
C LYS A 107 -1.83 -2.87 4.71
N LEU A 108 -2.57 -3.97 4.82
CA LEU A 108 -2.57 -4.81 6.01
C LEU A 108 -1.17 -5.43 6.13
N ARG A 109 -0.49 -5.26 7.27
CA ARG A 109 0.78 -5.93 7.58
C ARG A 109 0.48 -7.21 8.38
N PRO A 110 0.56 -8.41 7.78
CA PRO A 110 0.33 -9.65 8.51
C PRO A 110 1.51 -9.93 9.45
N ARG A 111 1.22 -10.43 10.66
CA ARG A 111 2.24 -10.92 11.61
C ARG A 111 2.44 -12.43 11.47
N ALA A 112 3.65 -12.90 11.76
CA ALA A 112 4.05 -14.29 11.63
C ALA A 112 3.35 -15.21 12.65
N ARG A 113 2.84 -16.35 12.19
CA ARG A 113 2.45 -17.50 13.02
C ARG A 113 3.17 -18.75 12.48
N GLY A 114 4.15 -19.26 13.25
CA GLY A 114 4.66 -20.64 13.30
C GLY A 114 4.94 -21.46 12.03
N GLN A 115 6.01 -22.27 12.07
CA GLN A 115 6.50 -23.14 11.00
C GLN A 115 5.63 -24.41 10.81
N GLY A 116 4.57 -24.29 10.01
CA GLY A 116 3.93 -25.42 9.29
C GLY A 116 4.16 -25.20 7.78
N GLN A 117 5.43 -25.27 7.37
CA GLN A 117 6.02 -24.21 6.55
C GLN A 117 5.85 -24.33 5.02
N THR A 118 5.20 -25.38 4.49
CA THR A 118 4.88 -25.47 3.05
C THR A 118 3.38 -25.39 2.78
N ARG A 119 2.59 -26.25 3.44
CA ARG A 119 1.11 -26.21 3.30
C ARG A 119 0.51 -24.88 3.73
N GLY A 120 1.00 -24.30 4.83
CA GLY A 120 0.50 -23.02 5.31
C GLY A 120 0.73 -21.87 4.32
N ILE A 121 1.84 -21.86 3.57
CA ILE A 121 2.13 -20.78 2.61
C ILE A 121 1.22 -20.90 1.39
N GLU A 122 1.05 -22.11 0.85
CA GLU A 122 0.15 -22.38 -0.27
C GLU A 122 -1.32 -22.16 0.12
N GLU A 123 -1.73 -22.59 1.32
CA GLU A 123 -3.05 -22.32 1.89
C GLU A 123 -3.28 -20.83 2.12
N LEU A 124 -2.28 -20.09 2.60
CA LEU A 124 -2.36 -18.64 2.72
C LEU A 124 -2.48 -17.99 1.33
N GLN A 125 -1.70 -18.43 0.35
CA GLN A 125 -1.84 -17.94 -1.02
C GLN A 125 -3.24 -18.22 -1.56
N MET A 126 -3.79 -19.42 -1.34
CA MET A 126 -5.16 -19.77 -1.76
C MET A 126 -6.23 -18.96 -1.03
N ASN A 127 -6.11 -18.78 0.29
CA ASN A 127 -7.09 -18.03 1.10
C ASN A 127 -7.08 -16.55 0.74
N VAL A 128 -5.90 -15.97 0.57
CA VAL A 128 -5.77 -14.59 0.09
C VAL A 128 -6.27 -14.50 -1.35
N GLN A 129 -5.95 -15.45 -2.23
CA GLN A 129 -6.46 -15.43 -3.60
C GLN A 129 -8.00 -15.49 -3.66
N LYS A 130 -8.62 -16.30 -2.79
CA LYS A 130 -10.08 -16.43 -2.65
C LYS A 130 -10.72 -15.13 -2.14
N GLU A 131 -10.18 -14.51 -1.08
CA GLU A 131 -10.74 -13.24 -0.57
C GLU A 131 -10.65 -12.11 -1.60
N PHE A 132 -9.60 -12.10 -2.43
CA PHE A 132 -9.37 -11.02 -3.39
C PHE A 132 -10.10 -11.20 -4.74
N ASN A 133 -10.93 -12.26 -4.93
CA ASN A 133 -11.81 -12.52 -6.10
C ASN A 133 -11.20 -12.10 -7.45
N SER A 134 -9.91 -12.31 -7.64
CA SER A 134 -9.16 -11.80 -8.80
C SER A 134 -8.85 -12.96 -9.74
N VAL A 135 -9.75 -13.20 -10.70
CA VAL A 135 -9.65 -14.28 -11.70
C VAL A 135 -8.30 -14.27 -12.45
N ASN A 136 -7.62 -13.13 -12.54
CA ASN A 136 -6.42 -12.95 -13.40
C ASN A 136 -5.16 -12.39 -12.72
N ARG A 137 -5.02 -12.39 -11.38
CA ARG A 137 -3.78 -11.92 -10.71
C ARG A 137 -3.22 -12.97 -9.76
N ARG A 138 -1.99 -13.44 -10.00
CA ARG A 138 -1.24 -14.28 -9.05
C ARG A 138 -0.55 -13.41 -8.00
N LEU A 139 -0.75 -13.71 -6.72
CA LEU A 139 -0.14 -13.00 -5.60
C LEU A 139 1.19 -13.65 -5.21
N ASN A 140 2.30 -12.92 -5.37
CA ASN A 140 3.61 -13.37 -4.95
C ASN A 140 3.89 -12.85 -3.53
N ILE A 141 3.90 -13.74 -2.54
CA ILE A 141 4.18 -13.42 -1.14
C ILE A 141 5.65 -13.72 -0.86
N ALA A 142 6.43 -12.70 -0.52
CA ALA A 142 7.83 -12.84 -0.10
C ALA A 142 7.93 -12.66 1.43
N ILE A 143 8.51 -13.64 2.12
CA ILE A 143 8.68 -13.63 3.57
C ILE A 143 10.15 -13.32 3.86
N THR A 144 10.41 -12.20 4.53
CA THR A 144 11.74 -11.84 5.02
C THR A 144 11.88 -12.26 6.48
N ARG A 145 12.98 -12.94 6.82
CA ARG A 145 13.33 -13.20 8.21
C ARG A 145 13.76 -11.89 8.88
N VAL A 146 13.30 -11.68 10.10
CA VAL A 146 13.75 -10.57 10.95
C VAL A 146 14.95 -11.09 11.74
N GLU A 147 16.10 -10.43 11.62
CA GLU A 147 17.34 -10.85 12.28
C GLU A 147 17.23 -10.75 13.81
N LYS A 148 16.74 -9.61 14.30
CA LYS A 148 16.54 -9.34 15.73
C LYS A 148 15.04 -9.20 16.04
N PRO A 149 14.34 -10.29 16.42
CA PRO A 149 12.89 -10.26 16.62
C PRO A 149 12.48 -9.38 17.80
N TYR A 150 13.26 -9.37 18.89
CA TYR A 150 12.95 -8.61 20.09
C TYR A 150 13.28 -7.11 19.99
N GLY A 151 14.02 -6.70 18.96
CA GLY A 151 14.22 -5.27 18.65
C GLY A 151 12.96 -4.60 18.11
N GLN A 152 11.97 -5.36 17.63
CA GLN A 152 10.71 -4.81 17.14
C GLN A 152 9.65 -4.73 18.26
N PRO A 153 9.05 -3.56 18.51
CA PRO A 153 8.09 -3.40 19.61
C PRO A 153 6.80 -4.20 19.38
N ASN A 154 6.48 -4.52 18.12
CA ASN A 154 5.33 -5.34 17.75
C ASN A 154 5.42 -6.75 18.32
N ILE A 155 6.57 -7.41 18.12
CA ILE A 155 6.81 -8.79 18.55
C ILE A 155 6.87 -8.83 20.08
N LEU A 156 7.52 -7.83 20.69
CA LEU A 156 7.60 -7.72 22.13
C LEU A 156 6.23 -7.50 22.80
N ALA A 157 5.37 -6.68 22.20
CA ALA A 157 4.00 -6.50 22.68
C ALA A 157 3.18 -7.79 22.63
N GLU A 158 3.39 -8.61 21.61
CA GLU A 158 2.74 -9.91 21.47
C GLU A 158 3.25 -10.93 22.49
N TYR A 159 4.56 -10.91 22.76
CA TYR A 159 5.15 -11.70 23.83
C TYR A 159 4.54 -11.35 25.19
N ILE A 160 4.51 -10.06 25.57
CA ILE A 160 3.90 -9.64 26.85
C ILE A 160 2.41 -10.02 26.88
N ALA A 161 1.71 -9.86 25.75
CA ALA A 161 0.30 -10.26 25.66
C ALA A 161 0.08 -11.74 25.89
N LEU A 162 0.95 -12.59 25.35
CA LEU A 162 0.89 -14.03 25.58
C LEU A 162 1.14 -14.37 27.05
N GLN A 163 2.16 -13.76 27.66
CA GLN A 163 2.46 -13.96 29.10
C GLN A 163 1.29 -13.56 30.00
N LEU A 164 0.64 -12.41 29.72
CA LEU A 164 -0.51 -11.94 30.49
C LEU A 164 -1.75 -12.81 30.28
N LYS A 165 -1.97 -13.35 29.07
CA LYS A 165 -3.04 -14.33 28.82
C LYS A 165 -2.83 -15.62 29.61
N ASN A 166 -1.57 -16.05 29.74
CA ASN A 166 -1.18 -17.20 30.55
C ASN A 166 -1.14 -16.91 32.06
N ARG A 167 -1.64 -15.73 32.50
CA ARG A 167 -1.72 -15.30 33.91
C ARG A 167 -0.35 -15.18 34.61
N VAL A 168 0.72 -14.93 33.85
CA VAL A 168 2.02 -14.57 34.45
C VAL A 168 1.92 -13.15 35.03
N SER A 169 2.57 -12.92 36.18
CA SER A 169 2.55 -11.58 36.79
C SER A 169 3.14 -10.53 35.84
N PHE A 170 2.46 -9.39 35.73
CA PHE A 170 2.84 -8.33 34.79
C PHE A 170 4.27 -7.82 35.01
N ARG A 171 4.71 -7.72 36.28
CA ARG A 171 6.09 -7.32 36.63
C ARG A 171 7.12 -8.31 36.07
N LYS A 172 6.87 -9.61 36.19
CA LYS A 172 7.76 -10.65 35.63
C LYS A 172 7.77 -10.61 34.11
N ALA A 173 6.61 -10.43 33.49
CA ALA A 173 6.49 -10.32 32.04
C ALA A 173 7.24 -9.08 31.49
N MET A 174 7.13 -7.93 32.15
CA MET A 174 7.83 -6.70 31.76
C MET A 174 9.35 -6.83 31.93
N LYS A 175 9.82 -7.36 33.07
CA LYS A 175 11.26 -7.57 33.29
C LYS A 175 11.87 -8.51 32.27
N LYS A 176 11.22 -9.64 31.98
CA LYS A 176 11.66 -10.57 30.93
C LYS A 176 11.67 -9.93 29.54
N ALA A 177 10.69 -9.09 29.23
CA ALA A 177 10.65 -8.39 27.94
C ALA A 177 11.82 -7.42 27.78
N ILE A 178 12.21 -6.72 28.86
CA ILE A 178 13.40 -5.86 28.89
C ILE A 178 14.66 -6.69 28.68
N GLU A 179 14.83 -7.76 29.46
CA GLU A 179 15.97 -8.67 29.36
C GLU A 179 16.17 -9.22 27.93
N LEU A 180 15.08 -9.59 27.25
CA LEU A 180 15.12 -10.04 25.86
C LEU A 180 15.45 -8.92 24.85
N ALA A 181 15.07 -7.68 25.14
CA ALA A 181 15.34 -6.52 24.28
C ALA A 181 16.78 -6.00 24.45
N GLU A 182 17.34 -6.09 25.66
CA GLU A 182 18.73 -5.74 25.94
C GLU A 182 19.71 -6.61 25.13
N GLN A 183 19.39 -7.89 24.94
CA GLN A 183 20.17 -8.80 24.10
C GLN A 183 20.25 -8.40 22.62
N THR A 184 19.44 -7.42 22.17
CA THR A 184 19.35 -7.01 20.77
C THR A 184 20.03 -5.67 20.44
N ASP A 185 20.86 -5.14 21.34
CA ASP A 185 21.58 -3.84 21.23
C ASP A 185 20.64 -2.62 21.16
N THR A 186 19.63 -2.57 22.03
CA THR A 186 18.75 -1.40 22.14
C THR A 186 19.29 -0.40 23.17
N LYS A 187 19.25 0.91 22.87
CA LYS A 187 19.78 1.95 23.78
C LYS A 187 18.86 2.28 24.95
N GLY A 188 17.57 2.05 24.77
CA GLY A 188 16.58 2.27 25.80
C GLY A 188 15.20 1.81 25.39
N MET A 189 14.42 1.42 26.38
CA MET A 189 13.06 0.94 26.20
C MET A 189 12.16 1.45 27.31
N GLN A 190 10.93 1.80 26.96
CA GLN A 190 9.86 2.08 27.91
C GLN A 190 8.67 1.18 27.60
N VAL A 191 8.17 0.50 28.63
CA VAL A 191 6.97 -0.34 28.55
C VAL A 191 5.93 0.20 29.52
N GLN A 192 4.72 0.43 29.03
CA GLN A 192 3.57 0.88 29.81
C GLN A 192 2.42 -0.10 29.65
N ILE A 193 1.79 -0.48 30.76
CA ILE A 193 0.58 -1.30 30.80
C ILE A 193 -0.50 -0.52 31.54
N ALA A 194 -1.67 -0.40 30.93
CA ALA A 194 -2.82 0.32 31.47
C ALA A 194 -4.05 -0.60 31.53
N GLY A 195 -4.76 -0.58 32.65
CA GLY A 195 -6.06 -1.24 32.83
C GLY A 195 -6.20 -1.95 34.17
N ARG A 196 -7.08 -2.95 34.23
CA ARG A 196 -7.32 -3.77 35.44
C ARG A 196 -6.24 -4.82 35.62
N ILE A 197 -5.07 -4.36 36.03
CA ILE A 197 -3.89 -5.22 36.20
C ILE A 197 -4.11 -6.17 37.37
N ASP A 198 -3.87 -7.47 37.12
CA ASP A 198 -4.03 -8.58 38.08
C ASP A 198 -5.49 -8.81 38.51
N GLY A 199 -6.45 -8.38 37.70
CA GLY A 199 -7.89 -8.54 37.98
C GLY A 199 -8.42 -7.65 39.10
N LYS A 200 -7.60 -6.73 39.63
CA LYS A 200 -8.05 -5.74 40.62
C LYS A 200 -9.20 -4.89 40.07
N GLU A 201 -10.11 -4.49 40.96
CA GLU A 201 -11.29 -3.70 40.63
C GLU A 201 -10.91 -2.33 40.03
N ILE A 202 -9.95 -1.65 40.66
CA ILE A 202 -9.47 -0.34 40.23
C ILE A 202 -8.41 -0.50 39.14
N ALA A 203 -8.64 0.14 37.98
CA ALA A 203 -7.67 0.20 36.90
C ALA A 203 -6.49 1.12 37.26
N ARG A 204 -5.28 0.75 36.85
CA ARG A 204 -4.07 1.55 37.07
C ARG A 204 -3.14 1.50 35.86
N VAL A 205 -2.17 2.40 35.85
CA VAL A 205 -1.13 2.46 34.82
C VAL A 205 0.22 2.19 35.48
N GLU A 206 0.89 1.14 35.01
CA GLU A 206 2.22 0.75 35.47
C GLU A 206 3.18 0.90 34.30
N TRP A 207 4.34 1.50 34.54
CA TRP A 207 5.36 1.68 33.51
C TRP A 207 6.75 1.43 34.07
N ILE A 208 7.60 0.85 33.23
CA ILE A 208 9.02 0.63 33.51
C ILE A 208 9.79 1.23 32.34
N ARG A 209 10.88 1.93 32.67
CA ARG A 209 11.77 2.55 31.70
C ARG A 209 13.19 2.12 32.02
N GLU A 210 13.89 1.63 31.01
CA GLU A 210 15.29 1.25 31.06
C GLU A 210 16.05 2.01 29.98
N GLY A 211 17.22 2.56 30.33
CA GLY A 211 18.04 3.36 29.42
C GLY A 211 17.42 4.71 28.98
N ARG A 212 17.89 5.21 27.83
CA ARG A 212 17.54 6.54 27.32
C ARG A 212 16.38 6.45 26.33
N VAL A 213 15.29 7.20 26.59
CA VAL A 213 14.13 7.32 25.68
C VAL A 213 13.73 8.80 25.59
N PRO A 214 14.28 9.55 24.62
CA PRO A 214 14.01 10.98 24.49
C PRO A 214 12.76 11.22 23.62
N LEU A 215 11.59 11.34 24.24
CA LEU A 215 10.31 11.52 23.50
C LEU A 215 10.15 12.90 22.83
N GLN A 216 10.93 13.90 23.24
CA GLN A 216 10.89 15.26 22.67
C GLN A 216 11.83 15.43 21.47
N THR A 217 12.85 14.56 21.34
CA THR A 217 13.87 14.68 20.28
C THR A 217 13.33 14.10 18.99
N ILE A 218 12.93 14.96 18.05
CA ILE A 218 12.38 14.54 16.74
C ILE A 218 13.39 13.73 15.91
N ARG A 219 14.69 13.99 16.09
CA ARG A 219 15.77 13.25 15.41
C ARG A 219 15.95 11.81 15.91
N ALA A 220 15.48 11.51 17.12
CA ALA A 220 15.67 10.19 17.70
C ALA A 220 14.80 9.15 16.98
N LYS A 221 15.42 8.04 16.55
CA LYS A 221 14.69 6.93 15.93
C LYS A 221 14.01 6.09 17.00
N ILE A 222 12.72 6.35 17.18
CA ILE A 222 11.88 5.69 18.19
C ILE A 222 10.83 4.82 17.50
N ASP A 223 10.92 3.52 17.74
CA ASP A 223 9.90 2.56 17.32
C ASP A 223 8.83 2.43 18.40
N HIS A 224 7.57 2.68 18.04
CA HIS A 224 6.43 2.64 18.95
C HIS A 224 5.40 1.58 18.53
N CYS A 225 4.86 0.86 19.52
CA CYS A 225 3.73 -0.06 19.34
C CYS A 225 2.66 0.14 20.42
N SER A 226 1.40 0.17 20.01
CA SER A 226 0.24 0.04 20.88
C SER A 226 -0.44 -1.31 20.64
N TYR A 227 -0.71 -2.06 21.70
CA TYR A 227 -1.33 -3.38 21.61
C TYR A 227 -2.42 -3.56 22.66
N THR A 228 -3.58 -4.07 22.25
CA THR A 228 -4.72 -4.32 23.15
C THR A 228 -4.84 -5.80 23.46
N ILE A 229 -5.04 -6.14 24.73
CA ILE A 229 -5.20 -7.52 25.20
C ILE A 229 -6.57 -7.66 25.81
N ARG A 230 -7.32 -8.67 25.36
CA ARG A 230 -8.57 -9.08 26.01
C ARG A 230 -8.26 -10.14 27.05
N THR A 231 -8.59 -9.83 28.30
CA THR A 231 -8.54 -10.76 29.44
C THR A 231 -9.95 -10.94 30.00
N ILE A 232 -10.11 -11.89 30.92
CA ILE A 232 -11.41 -12.16 31.56
C ILE A 232 -11.91 -10.93 32.34
N TYR A 233 -10.99 -10.15 32.90
CA TYR A 233 -11.30 -8.96 33.71
C TYR A 233 -11.51 -7.69 32.87
N GLY A 234 -11.46 -7.80 31.54
CA GLY A 234 -11.60 -6.68 30.60
C GLY A 234 -10.38 -6.50 29.71
N VAL A 235 -10.20 -5.28 29.20
CA VAL A 235 -9.16 -4.94 28.23
C VAL A 235 -7.97 -4.29 28.94
N LEU A 236 -6.77 -4.78 28.63
CA LEU A 236 -5.49 -4.18 29.01
C LEU A 236 -4.84 -3.55 27.77
N GLY A 237 -4.30 -2.34 27.92
CA GLY A 237 -3.53 -1.66 26.89
C GLY A 237 -2.04 -1.72 27.19
N ILE A 238 -1.24 -2.10 26.21
CA ILE A 238 0.22 -2.04 26.26
C ILE A 238 0.71 -0.97 25.29
N LYS A 239 1.64 -0.13 25.75
CA LYS A 239 2.43 0.77 24.90
C LYS A 239 3.91 0.49 25.11
N ILE A 240 4.66 0.40 24.02
CA ILE A 240 6.10 0.15 24.02
C ILE A 240 6.77 1.22 23.16
N TRP A 241 7.86 1.77 23.68
CA TRP A 241 8.77 2.65 22.95
C TRP A 241 10.17 2.04 23.01
N ILE A 242 10.81 1.86 21.86
CA ILE A 242 12.18 1.38 21.75
C ILE A 242 13.01 2.45 21.04
N PHE A 243 14.16 2.79 21.61
CA PHE A 243 15.12 3.71 21.02
C PHE A 243 16.26 2.92 20.36
N VAL A 244 16.37 3.03 19.03
CA VAL A 244 17.26 2.21 18.18
C VAL A 244 18.52 2.99 17.76
N ASP A 245 18.83 4.09 18.45
CA ASP A 245 19.94 5.00 18.18
C ASP A 245 19.70 6.08 17.10
N GLU A 246 20.48 7.16 17.18
CA GLU A 246 20.64 8.19 16.17
C GLU A 246 21.69 7.71 15.15
N GLU A 247 21.39 7.77 13.85
CA GLU A 247 22.42 7.81 12.81
C GLU A 247 23.10 9.19 12.81
#